data_AF-A0A087U677-F1
#
_entry.id   AF-A0A087U677-F1
#
_cell.length_a   1.000
_cell.length_b   1.000
_cell.length_c   1.000
_cell.angle_alpha   90.00
_cell.angle_beta   90.00
_cell.angle_gamma   90.00
#
_symmetry.space_group_name_H-M   'P 1'
#
loop_
_entity.id
_entity.type
_entity.pdbx_description
1 polymer ?
#
loop_
_entity_poly.entity_id
_entity_poly.type
_entity_poly.pdbx_seq_one_letter_code
_entity_poly.pdbx_strand_id
1 'polypeptide(L)'
;MPAIKDINIVKIAVEMEDQVPQLIEFDQKRPLAAIIQDLCTTWGLTDADQYALQFSDNAHNYITEKNRNDIKNGSVLRLTYSSTKTAQEILEKLNFGTQDEKKTALRRLARLSADYTFALEFINKQGSNFLISMIEGGNYTGELMALTLQSFVELMDHGIVSWDNLQDKFIGRVANQVNSQTSTQDCRSLQASLAILESLVLNSSGKYPLVEQEVTLPYLIVHLQSPIPEIQQNAIALINALFLKADINKRKAVAATLTSKQIRNVIMVHIIQKQHVGAEMAHQLYVLQTLLFNLLEEKMKRKLDPQDPEAREKILELRRIAFDTDAEIVNSAGRKG
;
A
#
# COMPACT_ATOMS: atom_id res chain seq x y z
N MET A 1 18.89 36.41 37.60
CA MET A 1 17.74 35.49 37.81
C MET A 1 17.55 34.71 36.52
N PRO A 2 17.55 33.37 36.51
CA PRO A 2 17.23 32.63 35.30
C PRO A 2 15.75 32.87 35.00
N ALA A 3 15.44 33.38 33.81
CA ALA A 3 14.06 33.51 33.36
C ALA A 3 13.42 32.13 33.43
N ILE A 4 12.34 32.01 34.21
CA ILE A 4 11.50 30.81 34.25
C ILE A 4 11.01 30.63 32.81
N LYS A 5 11.60 29.68 32.07
CA LYS A 5 11.08 29.29 30.76
C LYS A 5 9.68 28.73 31.01
N ASP A 6 8.66 29.48 30.62
CA ASP A 6 7.30 28.95 30.60
C ASP A 6 7.29 27.75 29.65
N ILE A 7 7.08 26.56 30.20
CA ILE A 7 7.11 25.28 29.48
C ILE A 7 6.06 25.27 28.36
N ASN A 8 5.03 26.13 28.45
CA ASN A 8 3.95 26.21 27.48
C ASN A 8 4.24 27.16 26.32
N ILE A 9 5.33 27.90 26.34
CA ILE A 9 5.71 28.83 25.27
C ILE A 9 6.80 28.19 24.41
N VAL A 10 6.51 28.04 23.12
CA VAL A 10 7.47 27.58 22.11
C VAL A 10 7.77 28.70 21.12
N LYS A 11 9.05 28.96 20.88
CA LYS A 11 9.51 29.95 19.91
C LYS A 11 9.55 29.32 18.54
N ILE A 12 8.79 29.86 17.61
CA ILE A 12 8.64 29.32 16.25
C ILE A 12 8.80 30.42 15.22
N ALA A 13 9.07 30.01 13.98
CA ALA A 13 8.95 30.86 12.81
C ALA A 13 7.68 30.47 12.05
N VAL A 14 6.89 31.45 11.60
CA VAL A 14 5.77 31.25 10.69
C VAL A 14 6.06 31.93 9.37
N GLU A 15 6.10 31.15 8.30
CA GLU A 15 6.28 31.64 6.93
C GLU A 15 4.96 31.72 6.17
N MET A 16 4.92 32.56 5.16
CA MET A 16 3.86 32.62 4.16
C MET A 16 4.50 33.03 2.82
N GLU A 17 3.93 32.53 1.72
CA GLU A 17 4.42 32.84 0.37
C GLU A 17 4.38 34.36 0.15
N ASP A 18 5.47 34.90 -0.40
CA ASP A 18 5.69 36.33 -0.67
C ASP A 18 5.59 37.28 0.55
N GLN A 19 5.69 36.76 1.77
CA GLN A 19 5.67 37.55 3.00
C GLN A 19 6.94 37.37 3.83
N VAL A 20 7.25 38.38 4.66
CA VAL A 20 8.36 38.29 5.62
C VAL A 20 7.96 37.31 6.74
N PRO A 21 8.78 36.27 7.04
CA PRO A 21 8.49 35.33 8.11
C PRO A 21 8.39 36.01 9.48
N GLN A 22 7.45 35.55 10.30
CA GLN A 22 7.19 36.07 11.64
C GLN A 22 7.81 35.15 12.69
N LEU A 23 8.58 35.72 13.62
CA LEU A 23 9.06 35.01 14.81
C LEU A 23 8.09 35.27 15.96
N ILE A 24 7.40 34.24 16.42
CA ILE A 24 6.40 34.37 17.47
C ILE A 24 6.69 33.47 18.66
N GLU A 25 6.29 33.93 19.85
CA GLU A 25 6.18 33.11 21.05
C GLU A 25 4.82 32.43 21.04
N PHE A 26 4.78 31.17 20.60
CA PHE A 26 3.56 30.39 20.47
C PHE A 26 3.17 29.82 21.84
N ASP A 27 2.10 30.36 22.40
CA ASP A 27 1.51 29.89 23.66
C ASP A 27 0.61 28.68 23.40
N GLN A 28 1.02 27.51 23.91
CA GLN A 28 0.30 26.24 23.80
C GLN A 28 -1.07 26.24 24.49
N LYS A 29 -1.37 27.21 25.36
CA LYS A 29 -2.68 27.33 26.02
C LYS A 29 -3.65 28.23 25.26
N ARG A 30 -3.16 29.08 24.37
CA ARG A 30 -3.99 30.01 23.61
C ARG A 30 -4.64 29.28 22.42
N PRO A 31 -5.94 29.46 22.15
CA PRO A 31 -6.60 28.80 21.01
C PRO A 31 -5.89 29.09 19.68
N LEU A 32 -5.73 28.07 18.83
CA LEU A 32 -5.09 28.21 17.51
C LEU A 32 -5.77 29.28 16.67
N ALA A 33 -7.10 29.35 16.70
CA ALA A 33 -7.87 30.36 15.98
C ALA A 33 -7.45 31.80 16.35
N ALA A 34 -7.16 32.06 17.62
CA ALA A 34 -6.70 33.38 18.06
C ALA A 34 -5.27 33.69 17.59
N ILE A 35 -4.38 32.69 17.58
CA ILE A 35 -3.02 32.85 17.07
C ILE A 35 -3.03 33.10 15.56
N ILE A 36 -3.86 32.35 14.81
CA ILE A 36 -4.05 32.51 13.37
C ILE A 36 -4.62 33.91 13.06
N GLN A 37 -5.60 34.38 13.83
CA GLN A 37 -6.16 35.73 13.67
C GLN A 37 -5.10 36.82 13.82
N ASP A 38 -4.20 36.72 14.80
CA ASP A 38 -3.11 37.68 14.98
C ASP A 38 -2.13 37.65 13.79
N LEU A 39 -1.78 36.45 13.31
CA LEU A 39 -0.91 36.28 12.14
C LEU A 39 -1.53 36.88 10.87
N CYS A 40 -2.81 36.59 10.63
CA CYS A 40 -3.58 37.17 9.53
C CYS A 40 -3.63 38.70 9.63
N THR A 41 -3.90 39.25 10.82
CA THR A 41 -3.91 40.70 11.04
C THR A 41 -2.56 41.33 10.74
N THR A 42 -1.47 40.65 11.12
CA THR A 42 -0.09 41.13 10.88
C THR A 42 0.25 41.19 9.39
N TRP A 43 -0.19 40.20 8.61
CA TRP A 43 0.02 40.17 7.15
C TRP A 43 -1.10 40.84 6.35
N GLY A 44 -2.08 41.48 7.01
CA GLY A 44 -3.18 42.18 6.35
C GLY A 44 -4.17 41.27 5.61
N LEU A 45 -4.30 40.01 6.04
CA LEU A 45 -5.23 39.03 5.46
C LEU A 45 -6.62 39.15 6.09
N THR A 46 -7.65 39.04 5.25
CA THR A 46 -9.05 38.94 5.69
C THR A 46 -9.43 37.47 5.90
N ASP A 47 -10.53 37.22 6.62
CA ASP A 47 -11.11 35.87 6.80
C ASP A 47 -10.14 34.85 7.40
N ALA A 48 -9.68 35.12 8.63
CA ALA A 48 -8.70 34.27 9.32
C ALA A 48 -9.18 32.82 9.53
N ASP A 49 -10.49 32.58 9.52
CA ASP A 49 -11.11 31.26 9.58
C ASP A 49 -10.84 30.41 8.33
N GLN A 50 -10.43 31.03 7.23
CA GLN A 50 -10.03 30.34 6.00
C GLN A 50 -8.56 29.90 6.00
N TYR A 51 -7.82 30.17 7.07
CA TYR A 51 -6.40 29.84 7.20
C TYR A 51 -6.15 28.79 8.27
N ALA A 52 -5.05 28.05 8.11
CA ALA A 52 -4.55 27.10 9.08
C ALA A 52 -3.02 27.10 9.09
N LEU A 53 -2.44 26.57 10.16
CA LEU A 53 -1.01 26.32 10.24
C LEU A 53 -0.69 24.91 9.74
N GLN A 54 0.41 24.79 9.00
CA GLN A 54 1.01 23.52 8.60
C GLN A 54 2.47 23.47 9.03
N PHE A 55 3.03 22.29 9.19
CA PHE A 55 4.48 22.15 9.24
C PHE A 55 5.10 22.51 7.89
N SER A 56 6.21 23.26 7.88
CA SER A 56 6.95 23.58 6.65
C SER A 56 7.85 22.44 6.16
N ASP A 57 7.90 21.33 6.89
CA ASP A 57 8.63 20.13 6.50
C ASP A 57 7.95 19.38 5.34
N ASN A 58 8.56 18.29 4.89
CA ASN A 58 8.08 17.53 3.73
C ASN A 58 6.67 16.94 3.91
N ALA A 59 6.20 16.76 5.16
CA ALA A 59 4.90 16.14 5.40
C ALA A 59 3.75 17.15 5.22
N HIS A 60 4.00 18.45 5.41
CA HIS A 60 2.98 19.51 5.30
C HIS A 60 1.70 19.23 6.11
N ASN A 61 1.85 18.54 7.25
CA ASN A 61 0.72 18.15 8.08
C ASN A 61 0.03 19.37 8.67
N TYR A 62 -1.30 19.36 8.68
CA TYR A 62 -2.11 20.42 9.29
C TYR A 62 -2.02 20.35 10.81
N ILE A 63 -1.92 21.54 11.42
CA ILE A 63 -1.89 21.70 12.86
C ILE A 63 -3.31 21.95 13.34
N THR A 64 -3.70 21.13 14.31
CA THR A 64 -5.00 21.13 14.98
C THR A 64 -4.79 21.24 16.47
N GLU A 65 -5.87 21.50 17.21
CA GLU A 65 -5.81 21.53 18.67
C GLU A 65 -5.34 20.19 19.28
N LYS A 66 -5.45 19.08 18.53
CA LYS A 66 -5.04 17.74 18.99
C LYS A 66 -3.53 17.51 18.88
N ASN A 67 -2.89 18.02 17.82
CA ASN A 67 -1.47 17.75 17.52
C ASN A 67 -0.55 18.96 17.75
N ARG A 68 -1.08 20.12 18.19
CA ARG A 68 -0.27 21.32 18.50
C ARG A 68 0.87 21.09 19.49
N ASN A 69 0.77 20.07 20.34
CA ASN A 69 1.81 19.71 21.29
C ASN A 69 3.08 19.13 20.62
N ASP A 70 3.00 18.73 19.35
CA ASP A 70 4.15 18.23 18.58
C ASP A 70 5.08 19.36 18.12
N ILE A 71 4.63 20.63 18.23
CA ILE A 71 5.41 21.82 17.87
C ILE A 71 6.55 22.00 18.89
N LYS A 72 7.77 22.11 18.38
CA LYS A 72 8.98 22.27 19.19
C LYS A 72 9.56 23.68 19.03
N ASN A 73 10.40 24.08 19.98
CA ASN A 73 11.20 25.30 19.83
C ASN A 73 12.07 25.21 18.56
N GLY A 74 12.03 26.25 17.73
CA GLY A 74 12.71 26.30 16.44
C GLY A 74 11.95 25.65 15.28
N SER A 75 10.73 25.14 15.51
CA SER A 75 9.88 24.67 14.40
C SER A 75 9.56 25.82 13.45
N VAL A 76 9.58 25.50 12.15
CA VAL A 76 9.12 26.38 11.08
C VAL A 76 7.76 25.89 10.63
N LEU A 77 6.77 26.77 10.76
CA LEU A 77 5.40 26.53 10.34
C LEU A 77 5.08 27.41 9.15
N ARG A 78 4.05 27.03 8.39
CA ARG A 78 3.52 27.80 7.29
C ARG A 78 2.07 28.17 7.56
N LEU A 79 1.72 29.43 7.34
CA LEU A 79 0.31 29.82 7.23
C LEU A 79 -0.17 29.54 5.81
N THR A 80 -1.19 28.71 5.68
CA THR A 80 -1.82 28.37 4.39
C THR A 80 -3.33 28.34 4.52
N TYR A 81 -4.04 28.08 3.43
CA TYR A 81 -5.49 27.90 3.49
C TYR A 81 -5.86 26.67 4.31
N SER A 82 -6.99 26.74 5.01
CA SER A 82 -7.51 25.65 5.83
C SER A 82 -7.73 24.37 5.01
N SER A 83 -7.71 23.22 5.69
CA SER A 83 -7.97 21.92 5.05
C SER A 83 -9.30 21.90 4.31
N THR A 84 -10.35 22.48 4.90
CA THR A 84 -11.69 22.61 4.29
C THR A 84 -11.65 23.44 3.00
N LYS A 85 -11.01 24.62 3.02
CA LYS A 85 -10.90 25.48 1.83
C LYS A 85 -10.04 24.83 0.75
N THR A 86 -8.90 24.27 1.13
CA THR A 86 -8.01 23.56 0.21
C THR A 86 -8.70 22.35 -0.44
N ALA A 87 -9.46 21.56 0.32
CA ALA A 87 -10.23 20.45 -0.23
C ALA A 87 -11.29 20.90 -1.23
N GLN A 88 -11.99 22.00 -0.93
CA GLN A 88 -12.98 22.61 -1.82
C GLN A 88 -12.34 23.08 -3.14
N GLU A 89 -11.24 23.83 -3.07
CA GLU A 89 -10.51 24.32 -4.26
C GLU A 89 -10.03 23.16 -5.14
N ILE A 90 -9.51 22.09 -4.53
CA ILE A 90 -9.07 20.90 -5.27
C ILE A 90 -10.27 20.27 -5.98
N LEU A 91 -11.39 20.05 -5.29
CA LEU A 91 -12.59 19.46 -5.90
C LEU A 91 -13.14 20.31 -7.06
N GLU A 92 -13.17 21.63 -6.90
CA GLU A 92 -13.61 22.55 -7.96
C GLU A 92 -12.72 22.46 -9.19
N LYS A 93 -11.38 22.49 -9.01
CA LYS A 93 -10.42 22.33 -10.11
C LYS A 93 -10.52 20.96 -10.77
N LEU A 94 -10.73 19.89 -10.00
CA LEU A 94 -10.89 18.55 -10.57
C LEU A 94 -12.19 18.40 -11.38
N ASN A 95 -13.25 19.09 -10.96
CA ASN A 95 -14.54 19.02 -11.64
C ASN A 95 -14.57 19.89 -12.91
N PHE A 96 -14.20 21.17 -12.79
CA PHE A 96 -14.39 22.19 -13.83
C PHE A 96 -13.11 22.70 -14.50
N GLY A 97 -11.93 22.37 -13.96
CA GLY A 97 -10.66 22.85 -14.49
C GLY A 97 -10.27 22.20 -15.82
N THR A 98 -9.33 22.84 -16.50
CA THR A 98 -8.62 22.31 -17.66
C THR A 98 -7.76 21.10 -17.27
N GLN A 99 -7.31 20.31 -18.25
CA GLN A 99 -6.52 19.11 -17.97
C GLN A 99 -5.22 19.40 -17.18
N ASP A 100 -4.58 20.55 -17.40
CA ASP A 100 -3.39 20.97 -16.66
C ASP A 100 -3.71 21.42 -15.23
N GLU A 101 -4.82 22.14 -15.03
CA GLU A 101 -5.30 22.49 -13.69
C GLU A 101 -5.68 21.24 -12.89
N LYS A 102 -6.33 20.26 -13.53
CA LYS A 102 -6.64 18.96 -12.93
C LYS A 102 -5.36 18.23 -12.53
N LYS A 103 -4.34 18.24 -13.39
CA LYS A 103 -3.03 17.65 -13.10
C LYS A 103 -2.38 18.28 -11.88
N THR A 104 -2.36 19.60 -11.81
CA THR A 104 -1.79 20.35 -10.69
C THR A 104 -2.57 20.12 -9.41
N ALA A 105 -3.91 20.09 -9.49
CA ALA A 105 -4.79 19.76 -8.37
C ALA A 105 -4.55 18.33 -7.87
N LEU A 106 -4.39 17.34 -8.75
CA LEU A 106 -4.09 15.95 -8.38
C LEU A 106 -2.72 15.79 -7.73
N ARG A 107 -1.69 16.54 -8.16
CA ARG A 107 -0.38 16.54 -7.47
C ARG A 107 -0.49 17.11 -6.06
N ARG A 108 -1.23 18.21 -5.91
CA ARG A 108 -1.50 18.79 -4.59
C ARG A 108 -2.30 17.82 -3.71
N LEU A 109 -3.29 17.14 -4.29
CA LEU A 109 -4.10 16.12 -3.62
C LEU A 109 -3.24 14.97 -3.13
N ALA A 110 -2.45 14.33 -4.02
CA ALA A 110 -1.61 13.19 -3.66
C ALA A 110 -0.67 13.49 -2.48
N ARG A 111 -0.14 14.71 -2.42
CA ARG A 111 0.71 15.15 -1.30
C ARG A 111 -0.09 15.35 -0.01
N LEU A 112 -1.26 15.97 -0.09
CA LEU A 112 -2.07 16.32 1.09
C LEU A 112 -2.88 15.14 1.62
N SER A 113 -3.19 14.13 0.80
CA SER A 113 -3.95 12.94 1.21
C SER A 113 -3.29 12.14 2.33
N ALA A 114 -1.96 12.25 2.51
CA ALA A 114 -1.24 11.62 3.62
C ALA A 114 -1.55 12.26 4.98
N ASP A 115 -2.04 13.51 5.01
CA ASP A 115 -2.46 14.19 6.25
C ASP A 115 -3.90 13.81 6.61
N TYR A 116 -4.08 13.29 7.83
CA TYR A 116 -5.40 12.85 8.32
C TYR A 116 -6.44 13.98 8.35
N THR A 117 -6.04 15.19 8.73
CA THR A 117 -6.96 16.34 8.86
C THR A 117 -7.51 16.73 7.49
N PHE A 118 -6.65 16.78 6.47
CA PHE A 118 -7.04 17.01 5.10
C PHE A 118 -7.87 15.86 4.54
N ALA A 119 -7.43 14.61 4.74
CA ALA A 119 -8.14 13.43 4.26
C ALA A 119 -9.59 13.39 4.76
N LEU A 120 -9.79 13.68 6.05
CA LEU A 120 -11.12 13.75 6.67
C LEU A 120 -12.01 14.81 6.00
N GLU A 121 -11.51 16.03 5.81
CA GLU A 121 -12.26 17.11 5.16
C GLU A 121 -12.59 16.80 3.70
N PHE A 122 -11.64 16.22 2.96
CA PHE A 122 -11.84 15.84 1.57
C PHE A 122 -12.90 14.73 1.43
N ILE A 123 -12.88 13.74 2.33
CA ILE A 123 -13.87 12.66 2.36
C ILE A 123 -15.25 13.19 2.75
N ASN A 124 -15.35 14.06 3.76
CA ASN A 124 -16.60 14.70 4.16
C ASN A 124 -17.26 15.47 3.01
N LYS A 125 -16.46 16.04 2.10
CA LYS A 125 -16.90 16.71 0.87
C LYS A 125 -17.18 15.76 -0.30
N GLN A 126 -17.34 14.45 -0.05
CA GLN A 126 -17.57 13.43 -1.08
C GLN A 126 -16.42 13.28 -2.08
N GLY A 127 -15.21 13.71 -1.72
CA GLY A 127 -14.06 13.68 -2.61
C GLY A 127 -13.60 12.27 -2.96
N SER A 128 -13.70 11.31 -2.04
CA SER A 128 -13.40 9.89 -2.32
C SER A 128 -14.34 9.30 -3.38
N ASN A 129 -15.64 9.56 -3.29
CA ASN A 129 -16.63 9.16 -4.29
C ASN A 129 -16.36 9.82 -5.65
N PHE A 130 -15.89 11.08 -5.64
CA PHE A 130 -15.46 11.74 -6.87
C PHE A 130 -14.25 11.03 -7.50
N LEU A 131 -13.22 10.67 -6.72
CA LEU A 131 -12.07 9.90 -7.23
C LEU A 131 -12.49 8.54 -7.80
N ILE A 132 -13.39 7.83 -7.13
CA ILE A 132 -13.96 6.56 -7.63
C ILE A 132 -14.61 6.78 -9.00
N SER A 133 -15.44 7.81 -9.13
CA SER A 133 -16.11 8.13 -10.40
C SER A 133 -15.12 8.48 -11.52
N MET A 134 -14.01 9.15 -11.19
CA MET A 134 -12.95 9.46 -12.16
C MET A 134 -12.23 8.21 -12.64
N ILE A 135 -11.93 7.27 -11.74
CA ILE A 135 -11.27 6.00 -12.08
C ILE A 135 -12.21 5.17 -12.98
N GLU A 136 -13.47 5.02 -12.57
CA GLU A 136 -14.49 4.29 -13.31
C GLU A 136 -14.84 4.90 -14.67
N GLY A 137 -14.74 6.24 -14.81
CA GLY A 137 -15.07 6.96 -16.03
C GLY A 137 -14.08 6.71 -17.16
N GLY A 138 -12.87 6.20 -16.89
CA GLY A 138 -11.90 5.78 -17.90
C GLY A 138 -11.22 6.91 -18.69
N ASN A 139 -11.58 8.17 -18.44
CA ASN A 139 -11.06 9.35 -19.15
C ASN A 139 -9.62 9.72 -18.77
N TYR A 140 -9.11 9.19 -17.65
CA TYR A 140 -7.76 9.45 -17.17
C TYR A 140 -6.84 8.29 -17.52
N THR A 141 -5.69 8.59 -18.12
CA THR A 141 -4.63 7.64 -18.46
C THR A 141 -3.26 8.21 -18.09
N GLY A 142 -2.24 7.36 -18.00
CA GLY A 142 -0.88 7.76 -17.66
C GLY A 142 -0.77 8.45 -16.30
N GLU A 143 -0.10 9.60 -16.26
CA GLU A 143 0.20 10.34 -15.02
C GLU A 143 -1.05 10.75 -14.24
N LEU A 144 -2.15 11.13 -14.91
CA LEU A 144 -3.37 11.53 -14.21
C LEU A 144 -4.03 10.34 -13.49
N MET A 145 -4.00 9.16 -14.10
CA MET A 145 -4.48 7.93 -13.47
C MET A 145 -3.57 7.57 -12.28
N ALA A 146 -2.25 7.66 -12.44
CA ALA A 146 -1.31 7.41 -11.36
C ALA A 146 -1.55 8.31 -10.14
N LEU A 147 -1.67 9.63 -10.34
CA LEU A 147 -1.94 10.57 -9.24
C LEU A 147 -3.31 10.34 -8.59
N THR A 148 -4.31 9.98 -9.38
CA THR A 148 -5.67 9.68 -8.86
C THR A 148 -5.64 8.43 -7.98
N LEU A 149 -5.02 7.34 -8.44
CA LEU A 149 -4.90 6.10 -7.68
C LEU A 149 -4.03 6.28 -6.43
N GLN A 150 -2.91 7.01 -6.53
CA GLN A 150 -2.06 7.31 -5.39
C GLN A 150 -2.83 8.12 -4.34
N SER A 151 -3.51 9.19 -4.76
CA SER A 151 -4.35 9.99 -3.86
C SER A 151 -5.42 9.13 -3.17
N PHE A 152 -5.98 8.17 -3.90
CA PHE A 152 -6.99 7.26 -3.37
C PHE A 152 -6.41 6.28 -2.34
N VAL A 153 -5.23 5.70 -2.58
CA VAL A 153 -4.53 4.83 -1.60
C VAL A 153 -4.33 5.57 -0.28
N GLU A 154 -3.71 6.74 -0.33
CA GLU A 154 -3.42 7.55 0.86
C GLU A 154 -4.70 7.90 1.65
N LEU A 155 -5.80 8.23 0.95
CA LEU A 155 -7.10 8.50 1.60
C LEU A 155 -7.69 7.27 2.28
N MET A 156 -7.54 6.09 1.68
CA MET A 156 -8.07 4.84 2.22
C MET A 156 -7.24 4.31 3.40
N ASP A 157 -5.93 4.60 3.43
CA ASP A 157 -5.00 4.16 4.49
C ASP A 157 -5.34 4.78 5.86
N HIS A 158 -6.05 5.92 5.89
CA HIS A 158 -6.58 6.49 7.15
C HIS A 158 -7.73 5.68 7.76
N GLY A 159 -8.30 4.71 7.04
CA GLY A 159 -9.40 3.86 7.53
C GLY A 159 -10.73 4.58 7.73
N ILE A 160 -10.91 5.76 7.13
CA ILE A 160 -12.14 6.57 7.23
C ILE A 160 -13.27 5.97 6.38
N VAL A 161 -12.94 5.42 5.21
CA VAL A 161 -13.89 4.81 4.26
C VAL A 161 -13.70 3.30 4.24
N SER A 162 -14.80 2.55 4.34
CA SER A 162 -14.75 1.09 4.23
C SER A 162 -14.46 0.64 2.79
N TRP A 163 -13.56 -0.35 2.66
CA TRP A 163 -13.28 -1.05 1.41
C TRP A 163 -14.51 -1.79 0.84
N ASP A 164 -15.49 -2.15 1.68
CA ASP A 164 -16.73 -2.80 1.23
C ASP A 164 -17.62 -1.88 0.39
N ASN A 165 -17.44 -0.55 0.49
CA ASN A 165 -18.21 0.44 -0.30
C ASN A 165 -17.79 0.47 -1.78
N LEU A 166 -16.67 -0.17 -2.15
CA LEU A 166 -16.16 -0.16 -3.52
C LEU A 166 -16.96 -1.10 -4.41
N GLN A 167 -17.40 -0.60 -5.56
CA GLN A 167 -18.22 -1.34 -6.51
C GLN A 167 -17.37 -2.18 -7.46
N ASP A 168 -17.99 -3.20 -8.06
CA ASP A 168 -17.34 -4.15 -8.96
C ASP A 168 -16.73 -3.44 -10.18
N LYS A 169 -17.37 -2.37 -10.66
CA LYS A 169 -16.86 -1.54 -11.77
C LYS A 169 -15.51 -0.90 -11.44
N PHE A 170 -15.39 -0.31 -10.26
CA PHE A 170 -14.12 0.22 -9.76
C PHE A 170 -13.05 -0.87 -9.69
N ILE A 171 -13.38 -2.01 -9.07
CA ILE A 171 -12.46 -3.13 -8.87
C ILE A 171 -11.97 -3.66 -10.22
N GLY A 172 -12.88 -3.91 -11.17
CA GLY A 172 -12.53 -4.34 -12.52
C GLY A 172 -11.64 -3.32 -13.24
N ARG A 173 -11.84 -2.01 -13.03
CA ARG A 173 -10.97 -1.00 -13.65
C ARG A 173 -9.54 -1.01 -13.08
N VAL A 174 -9.40 -1.17 -11.76
CA VAL A 174 -8.10 -1.30 -11.10
C VAL A 174 -7.42 -2.61 -11.48
N ALA A 175 -8.15 -3.72 -11.49
CA ALA A 175 -7.65 -5.01 -11.96
C ALA A 175 -7.17 -4.97 -13.41
N ASN A 176 -7.88 -4.26 -14.29
CA ASN A 176 -7.44 -4.05 -15.66
C ASN A 176 -6.10 -3.31 -15.76
N GLN A 177 -5.76 -2.42 -14.81
CA GLN A 177 -4.41 -1.84 -14.76
C GLN A 177 -3.37 -2.92 -14.46
N VAL A 178 -3.65 -3.88 -13.58
CA VAL A 178 -2.72 -4.98 -13.28
C VAL A 178 -2.61 -5.96 -14.45
N ASN A 179 -3.71 -6.24 -15.15
CA ASN A 179 -3.73 -7.22 -16.23
C ASN A 179 -3.13 -6.69 -17.54
N SER A 180 -3.15 -5.37 -17.76
CA SER A 180 -2.66 -4.75 -19.00
C SER A 180 -1.13 -4.73 -19.02
N GLN A 181 -0.51 -5.29 -20.05
CA GLN A 181 0.95 -5.29 -20.26
C GLN A 181 1.35 -4.33 -21.38
N THR A 182 0.79 -3.13 -21.39
CA THR A 182 1.10 -2.13 -22.44
C THR A 182 2.40 -1.41 -22.10
N SER A 183 3.29 -1.27 -23.09
CA SER A 183 4.57 -0.56 -22.96
C SER A 183 4.45 0.92 -22.55
N THR A 184 3.25 1.50 -22.61
CA THR A 184 2.93 2.87 -22.24
C THR A 184 2.34 3.03 -20.83
N GLN A 185 2.31 1.97 -20.03
CA GLN A 185 1.74 2.01 -18.69
C GLN A 185 2.63 2.81 -17.72
N ASP A 186 2.02 3.72 -16.96
CA ASP A 186 2.72 4.42 -15.87
C ASP A 186 2.98 3.43 -14.72
N CYS A 187 4.23 3.23 -14.36
CA CYS A 187 4.64 2.30 -13.31
C CYS A 187 3.99 2.64 -11.96
N ARG A 188 3.71 3.93 -11.70
CA ARG A 188 3.04 4.38 -10.48
C ARG A 188 1.56 4.00 -10.46
N SER A 189 0.88 3.99 -11.61
CA SER A 189 -0.52 3.53 -11.67
C SER A 189 -0.60 2.04 -11.40
N LEU A 190 0.33 1.25 -11.93
CA LEU A 190 0.44 -0.18 -11.65
C LEU A 190 0.73 -0.43 -10.16
N GLN A 191 1.72 0.26 -9.59
CA GLN A 191 2.07 0.13 -8.18
C GLN A 191 0.88 0.43 -7.26
N ALA A 192 0.18 1.56 -7.49
CA ALA A 192 -1.01 1.92 -6.74
C ALA A 192 -2.15 0.91 -6.93
N SER A 193 -2.34 0.38 -8.15
CA SER A 193 -3.37 -0.62 -8.42
C SER A 193 -3.12 -1.93 -7.67
N LEU A 194 -1.87 -2.41 -7.63
CA LEU A 194 -1.51 -3.60 -6.86
C LEU A 194 -1.76 -3.39 -5.36
N ALA A 195 -1.39 -2.22 -4.81
CA ALA A 195 -1.62 -1.88 -3.41
C ALA A 195 -3.12 -1.78 -3.06
N ILE A 196 -3.93 -1.16 -3.93
CA ILE A 196 -5.39 -1.09 -3.77
C ILE A 196 -5.99 -2.49 -3.69
N LEU A 197 -5.60 -3.40 -4.60
CA LEU A 197 -6.13 -4.76 -4.63
C LEU A 197 -5.67 -5.59 -3.43
N GLU A 198 -4.43 -5.41 -2.98
CA GLU A 198 -3.93 -6.06 -1.77
C GLU A 198 -4.77 -5.62 -0.55
N SER A 199 -4.88 -4.32 -0.33
CA SER A 199 -5.66 -3.75 0.78
C SER A 199 -7.13 -4.15 0.70
N LEU A 200 -7.72 -4.21 -0.50
CA LEU A 200 -9.10 -4.67 -0.71
C LEU A 200 -9.28 -6.15 -0.30
N VAL A 201 -8.33 -7.01 -0.65
CA VAL A 201 -8.36 -8.44 -0.29
C VAL A 201 -8.19 -8.64 1.23
N LEU A 202 -7.29 -7.88 1.85
CA LEU A 202 -7.00 -8.01 3.28
C LEU A 202 -8.13 -7.44 4.16
N ASN A 203 -8.65 -6.25 3.79
CA ASN A 203 -9.48 -5.44 4.65
C ASN A 203 -10.98 -5.51 4.35
N SER A 204 -11.42 -5.96 3.16
CA SER A 204 -12.85 -6.12 2.90
C SER A 204 -13.38 -7.47 3.41
N SER A 205 -14.69 -7.51 3.69
CA SER A 205 -15.36 -8.71 4.18
C SER A 205 -15.76 -9.68 3.06
N GLY A 206 -15.93 -9.17 1.82
CA GLY A 206 -16.52 -9.96 0.73
C GLY A 206 -15.97 -9.72 -0.67
N LYS A 207 -14.92 -8.92 -0.85
CA LYS A 207 -14.40 -8.58 -2.20
C LYS A 207 -13.31 -9.52 -2.72
N TYR A 208 -12.82 -10.45 -1.88
CA TYR A 208 -11.82 -11.45 -2.30
C TYR A 208 -12.20 -12.22 -3.58
N PRO A 209 -13.42 -12.80 -3.73
CA PRO A 209 -13.76 -13.58 -4.92
C PRO A 209 -13.72 -12.77 -6.22
N LEU A 210 -14.06 -11.47 -6.14
CA LEU A 210 -14.02 -10.56 -7.28
C LEU A 210 -12.57 -10.30 -7.72
N VAL A 211 -11.68 -10.02 -6.77
CA VAL A 211 -10.25 -9.79 -7.08
C VAL A 211 -9.62 -11.06 -7.63
N GLU A 212 -9.96 -12.23 -7.07
CA GLU A 212 -9.47 -13.53 -7.56
C GLU A 212 -9.91 -13.81 -9.01
N GLN A 213 -11.15 -13.46 -9.36
CA GLN A 213 -11.67 -13.66 -10.71
C GLN A 213 -10.99 -12.71 -11.72
N GLU A 214 -10.78 -11.46 -11.34
CA GLU A 214 -10.25 -10.43 -12.22
C GLU A 214 -8.72 -10.54 -12.38
N VAL A 215 -7.97 -10.91 -11.33
CA VAL A 215 -6.50 -10.94 -11.34
C VAL A 215 -5.99 -12.35 -11.07
N THR A 216 -5.45 -12.98 -12.10
CA THR A 216 -4.93 -14.35 -12.02
C THR A 216 -3.43 -14.38 -11.71
N LEU A 217 -2.99 -15.47 -11.07
CA LEU A 217 -1.59 -15.68 -10.68
C LEU A 217 -0.58 -15.51 -11.83
N PRO A 218 -0.83 -15.96 -13.07
CA PRO A 218 0.09 -15.74 -14.19
C PRO A 218 0.39 -14.26 -14.47
N TYR A 219 -0.60 -13.36 -14.35
CA TYR A 219 -0.36 -11.92 -14.53
C TYR A 219 0.54 -11.36 -13.43
N LEU A 220 0.31 -11.76 -12.17
CA LEU A 220 1.14 -11.35 -11.03
C LEU A 220 2.58 -11.84 -11.16
N ILE A 221 2.78 -13.05 -11.68
CA ILE A 221 4.12 -13.60 -11.93
C ILE A 221 4.91 -12.77 -12.95
N VAL A 222 4.24 -12.20 -13.96
CA VAL A 222 4.92 -11.31 -14.92
C VAL A 222 5.45 -10.06 -14.23
N HIS A 223 4.70 -9.49 -13.28
CA HIS A 223 5.13 -8.31 -12.52
C HIS A 223 6.34 -8.57 -11.62
N LEU A 224 6.58 -9.83 -11.20
CA LEU A 224 7.81 -10.21 -10.47
C LEU A 224 9.08 -10.03 -11.32
N GLN A 225 8.95 -10.01 -12.64
CA GLN A 225 10.07 -9.79 -13.57
C GLN A 225 10.30 -8.31 -13.87
N SER A 226 9.47 -7.41 -13.31
CA SER A 226 9.64 -5.97 -13.46
C SER A 226 11.03 -5.50 -13.00
N PRO A 227 11.67 -4.54 -13.68
CA PRO A 227 12.92 -3.96 -13.19
C PRO A 227 12.71 -3.14 -11.90
N ILE A 228 11.48 -2.72 -11.59
CA ILE A 228 11.14 -1.83 -10.48
C ILE A 228 10.86 -2.67 -9.20
N PRO A 229 11.68 -2.53 -8.14
CA PRO A 229 11.52 -3.30 -6.90
C PRO A 229 10.15 -3.15 -6.23
N GLU A 230 9.58 -1.95 -6.25
CA GLU A 230 8.30 -1.63 -5.62
C GLU A 230 7.13 -2.37 -6.29
N ILE A 231 7.19 -2.57 -7.61
CA ILE A 231 6.20 -3.38 -8.34
C ILE A 231 6.34 -4.85 -7.96
N GLN A 232 7.57 -5.36 -7.87
CA GLN A 232 7.81 -6.74 -7.44
C GLN A 232 7.28 -6.98 -6.03
N GLN A 233 7.48 -6.01 -5.13
CA GLN A 233 7.01 -6.06 -3.75
C GLN A 233 5.48 -6.12 -3.70
N ASN A 234 4.80 -5.18 -4.35
CA ASN A 234 3.33 -5.13 -4.36
C ASN A 234 2.74 -6.37 -5.05
N ALA A 235 3.41 -6.92 -6.06
CA ALA A 235 2.98 -8.17 -6.69
C ALA A 235 3.07 -9.37 -5.74
N ILE A 236 4.17 -9.52 -4.98
CA ILE A 236 4.26 -10.58 -3.96
C ILE A 236 3.27 -10.35 -2.83
N ALA A 237 3.09 -9.10 -2.41
CA ALA A 237 2.16 -8.75 -1.34
C ALA A 237 0.71 -9.13 -1.72
N LEU A 238 0.29 -8.83 -2.96
CA LEU A 238 -1.01 -9.27 -3.48
C LEU A 238 -1.10 -10.80 -3.61
N ILE A 239 -0.04 -11.49 -4.06
CA ILE A 239 0.00 -12.97 -4.05
C ILE A 239 -0.20 -13.51 -2.64
N ASN A 240 0.50 -12.95 -1.64
CA ASN A 240 0.38 -13.34 -0.24
C ASN A 240 -1.03 -13.10 0.29
N ALA A 241 -1.64 -11.94 0.00
CA ALA A 241 -3.00 -11.60 0.40
C ALA A 241 -4.02 -12.59 -0.18
N LEU A 242 -3.93 -12.88 -1.49
CA LEU A 242 -4.79 -13.86 -2.15
C LEU A 242 -4.60 -15.26 -1.56
N PHE A 243 -3.36 -15.69 -1.35
CA PHE A 243 -3.05 -17.00 -0.74
C PHE A 243 -3.63 -17.09 0.67
N LEU A 244 -3.45 -16.04 1.48
CA LEU A 244 -3.94 -15.99 2.86
C LEU A 244 -5.47 -16.11 2.95
N LYS A 245 -6.22 -15.50 2.03
CA LYS A 245 -7.69 -15.53 2.02
C LYS A 245 -8.28 -16.74 1.29
N ALA A 246 -7.52 -17.40 0.43
CA ALA A 246 -7.95 -18.55 -0.35
C ALA A 246 -8.31 -19.78 0.52
N ASP A 247 -9.21 -20.63 0.00
CA ASP A 247 -9.49 -21.95 0.56
C ASP A 247 -8.32 -22.93 0.37
N ILE A 248 -8.37 -24.08 1.05
CA ILE A 248 -7.27 -25.05 1.06
C ILE A 248 -6.94 -25.64 -0.32
N ASN A 249 -7.95 -25.85 -1.18
CA ASN A 249 -7.73 -26.42 -2.53
C ASN A 249 -7.02 -25.38 -3.40
N LYS A 250 -7.48 -24.13 -3.34
CA LYS A 250 -6.87 -23.04 -4.08
C LYS A 250 -5.45 -22.74 -3.58
N ARG A 251 -5.22 -22.72 -2.27
CA ARG A 251 -3.87 -22.58 -1.69
C ARG A 251 -2.92 -23.66 -2.19
N LYS A 252 -3.37 -24.93 -2.27
CA LYS A 252 -2.58 -26.04 -2.83
C LYS A 252 -2.26 -25.83 -4.31
N ALA A 253 -3.23 -25.36 -5.11
CA ALA A 253 -3.02 -25.06 -6.53
C ALA A 253 -2.01 -23.91 -6.74
N VAL A 254 -2.17 -22.80 -6.01
CA VAL A 254 -1.25 -21.66 -6.04
C VAL A 254 0.16 -22.09 -5.61
N ALA A 255 0.27 -22.86 -4.52
CA ALA A 255 1.55 -23.39 -4.06
C ALA A 255 2.21 -24.31 -5.09
N ALA A 256 1.46 -25.16 -5.79
CA ALA A 256 2.00 -26.01 -6.85
C ALA A 256 2.59 -25.17 -8.00
N THR A 257 1.93 -24.06 -8.38
CA THR A 257 2.46 -23.13 -9.39
C THR A 257 3.72 -22.41 -8.90
N LEU A 258 3.69 -21.84 -7.68
CA LEU A 258 4.81 -21.08 -7.12
C LEU A 258 6.06 -21.95 -6.84
N THR A 259 5.86 -23.20 -6.46
CA THR A 259 6.96 -24.16 -6.21
C THR A 259 7.48 -24.84 -7.48
N SER A 260 6.80 -24.65 -8.62
CA SER A 260 7.31 -25.12 -9.90
C SER A 260 8.69 -24.52 -10.20
N LYS A 261 9.55 -25.31 -10.85
CA LYS A 261 10.93 -24.91 -11.15
C LYS A 261 11.00 -23.56 -11.88
N GLN A 262 10.08 -23.32 -12.81
CA GLN A 262 10.04 -22.09 -13.61
C GLN A 262 9.77 -20.86 -12.73
N ILE A 263 8.74 -20.91 -11.88
CA ILE A 263 8.35 -19.75 -11.06
C ILE A 263 9.32 -19.53 -9.91
N ARG A 264 9.82 -20.60 -9.29
CA ARG A 264 10.88 -20.49 -8.29
C ARG A 264 12.14 -19.82 -8.87
N ASN A 265 12.48 -20.13 -10.12
CA ASN A 265 13.59 -19.47 -10.81
C ASN A 265 13.32 -17.98 -11.08
N VAL A 266 12.07 -17.59 -11.39
CA VAL A 266 11.70 -16.18 -11.53
C VAL A 266 11.99 -15.41 -10.24
N ILE A 267 11.52 -15.90 -9.09
CA ILE A 267 11.76 -15.28 -7.77
C ILE A 267 13.27 -15.27 -7.46
N MET A 268 13.96 -16.38 -7.73
CA MET A 268 15.39 -16.48 -7.47
C MET A 268 16.19 -15.43 -8.25
N VAL A 269 15.98 -15.34 -9.56
CA VAL A 269 16.76 -14.48 -10.46
C VAL A 269 16.38 -13.01 -10.30
N HIS A 270 15.08 -12.71 -10.26
CA HIS A 270 14.62 -11.31 -10.31
C HIS A 270 14.53 -10.66 -8.93
N ILE A 271 14.56 -11.42 -7.84
CA ILE A 271 14.35 -10.87 -6.49
C ILE A 271 15.52 -11.25 -5.58
N ILE A 272 15.77 -12.55 -5.37
CA ILE A 272 16.75 -13.01 -4.36
C ILE A 272 18.20 -12.70 -4.78
N GLN A 273 18.53 -12.86 -6.06
CA GLN A 273 19.89 -12.63 -6.58
C GLN A 273 20.21 -11.15 -6.83
N LYS A 274 19.26 -10.23 -6.58
CA LYS A 274 19.56 -8.79 -6.62
C LYS A 274 20.48 -8.40 -5.46
N GLN A 275 21.33 -7.40 -5.69
CA GLN A 275 22.35 -6.96 -4.71
C GLN A 275 21.77 -6.58 -3.34
N HIS A 276 20.55 -6.04 -3.30
CA HIS A 276 19.87 -5.68 -2.07
C HIS A 276 18.36 -5.90 -2.20
N VAL A 277 17.80 -6.79 -1.37
CA VAL A 277 16.37 -7.12 -1.39
C VAL A 277 15.53 -6.06 -0.68
N GLY A 278 16.05 -5.43 0.39
CA GLY A 278 15.29 -4.48 1.21
C GLY A 278 14.44 -5.18 2.28
N ALA A 279 14.14 -4.47 3.37
CA ALA A 279 13.42 -5.03 4.52
C ALA A 279 11.97 -5.42 4.20
N GLU A 280 11.27 -4.58 3.42
CA GLU A 280 9.87 -4.79 3.05
C GLU A 280 9.70 -6.01 2.13
N MET A 281 10.50 -6.12 1.07
CA MET A 281 10.52 -7.32 0.22
C MET A 281 10.94 -8.57 1.00
N ALA A 282 11.94 -8.48 1.88
CA ALA A 282 12.34 -9.61 2.72
C ALA A 282 11.18 -10.09 3.61
N HIS A 283 10.41 -9.15 4.17
CA HIS A 283 9.18 -9.46 4.90
C HIS A 283 8.16 -10.19 4.00
N GLN A 284 7.92 -9.70 2.79
CA GLN A 284 6.99 -10.35 1.87
C GLN A 284 7.42 -11.78 1.47
N LEU A 285 8.73 -12.02 1.29
CA LEU A 285 9.27 -13.37 1.05
C LEU A 285 9.12 -14.27 2.28
N TYR A 286 9.32 -13.74 3.48
CA TYR A 286 9.09 -14.46 4.73
C TYR A 286 7.63 -14.88 4.88
N VAL A 287 6.68 -13.98 4.61
CA VAL A 287 5.24 -14.28 4.63
C VAL A 287 4.93 -15.38 3.61
N LEU A 288 5.42 -15.25 2.38
CA LEU A 288 5.21 -16.25 1.33
C LEU A 288 5.73 -17.63 1.75
N GLN A 289 6.96 -17.69 2.26
CA GLN A 289 7.58 -18.93 2.71
C GLN A 289 6.78 -19.57 3.86
N THR A 290 6.30 -18.76 4.80
CA THR A 290 5.46 -19.20 5.91
C THR A 290 4.15 -19.81 5.41
N LEU A 291 3.47 -19.14 4.47
CA LEU A 291 2.23 -19.63 3.86
C LEU A 291 2.44 -20.96 3.12
N LEU A 292 3.55 -21.12 2.41
CA LEU A 292 3.90 -22.36 1.74
C LEU A 292 4.16 -23.51 2.72
N PHE A 293 4.90 -23.26 3.81
CA PHE A 293 5.17 -24.29 4.82
C PHE A 293 3.93 -24.68 5.62
N ASN A 294 3.01 -23.75 5.86
CA ASN A 294 1.76 -24.04 6.56
C ASN A 294 0.90 -25.09 5.83
N LEU A 295 1.06 -25.27 4.51
CA LEU A 295 0.40 -26.35 3.77
C LEU A 295 0.88 -27.75 4.15
N LEU A 296 2.07 -27.87 4.71
CA LEU A 296 2.64 -29.14 5.16
C LEU A 296 2.19 -29.50 6.58
N GLU A 297 1.58 -28.56 7.31
CA GLU A 297 1.20 -28.75 8.71
C GLU A 297 0.19 -29.88 8.89
N GLU A 298 -0.81 -30.00 8.00
CA GLU A 298 -1.79 -31.07 8.06
C GLU A 298 -1.12 -32.45 7.92
N LYS A 299 -0.21 -32.59 6.94
CA LYS A 299 0.56 -33.83 6.74
C LYS A 299 1.49 -34.11 7.91
N MET A 300 2.12 -33.08 8.48
CA MET A 300 3.00 -33.20 9.64
C MET A 300 2.24 -33.67 10.88
N LYS A 301 1.01 -33.20 11.09
CA LYS A 301 0.16 -33.60 12.24
C LYS A 301 -0.58 -34.92 12.04
N ARG A 302 -0.73 -35.38 10.79
CA ARG A 302 -1.42 -36.64 10.46
C ARG A 302 -0.57 -37.83 10.91
N LYS A 303 -1.07 -38.58 11.90
CA LYS A 303 -0.44 -39.82 12.35
C LYS A 303 -0.61 -40.91 11.28
N LEU A 304 0.39 -41.76 11.16
CA LEU A 304 0.32 -42.97 10.36
C LEU A 304 -0.68 -43.94 11.02
N ASP A 305 -1.65 -44.43 10.26
CA ASP A 305 -2.47 -45.56 10.67
C ASP A 305 -1.75 -46.86 10.32
N PRO A 306 -1.34 -47.70 11.29
CA PRO A 306 -0.69 -48.98 11.00
C PRO A 306 -1.53 -49.98 10.21
N GLN A 307 -2.85 -49.78 10.14
CA GLN A 307 -3.78 -50.63 9.40
C GLN A 307 -4.06 -50.11 7.99
N ASP A 308 -3.56 -48.93 7.61
CA ASP A 308 -3.72 -48.38 6.26
C ASP A 308 -2.87 -49.19 5.24
N PRO A 309 -3.51 -49.92 4.31
CA PRO A 309 -2.80 -50.75 3.35
C PRO A 309 -1.93 -49.91 2.40
N GLU A 310 -2.35 -48.69 2.04
CA GLU A 310 -1.62 -47.83 1.11
C GLU A 310 -0.32 -47.28 1.74
N ALA A 311 -0.40 -46.90 3.02
CA ALA A 311 0.77 -46.51 3.81
C ALA A 311 1.77 -47.67 3.94
N ARG A 312 1.28 -48.88 4.22
CA ARG A 312 2.12 -50.08 4.32
C ARG A 312 2.79 -50.41 3.00
N GLU A 313 2.08 -50.32 1.88
CA GLU A 313 2.63 -50.51 0.54
C GLU A 313 3.76 -49.52 0.25
N LYS A 314 3.58 -48.22 0.56
CA LYS A 314 4.63 -47.19 0.41
C LYS A 314 5.88 -47.50 1.23
N ILE A 315 5.73 -47.99 2.46
CA ILE A 315 6.88 -48.38 3.32
C ILE A 315 7.60 -49.60 2.75
N LEU A 316 6.87 -50.60 2.25
CA LEU A 316 7.46 -51.77 1.61
C LEU A 316 8.18 -51.41 0.31
N GLU A 317 7.64 -50.48 -0.48
CA GLU A 317 8.30 -49.98 -1.69
C GLU A 317 9.59 -49.23 -1.35
N LEU A 318 9.60 -48.41 -0.30
CA LEU A 318 10.84 -47.78 0.19
C LEU A 318 11.90 -48.82 0.58
N ARG A 319 11.50 -49.90 1.25
CA ARG A 319 12.40 -51.01 1.59
C ARG A 319 12.93 -51.70 0.32
N ARG A 320 12.06 -51.99 -0.65
CA ARG A 320 12.42 -52.61 -1.93
C ARG A 320 13.48 -51.77 -2.67
N ILE A 321 13.24 -50.47 -2.80
CA ILE A 321 14.19 -49.54 -3.44
C ILE A 321 15.53 -49.50 -2.71
N ALA A 322 15.53 -49.55 -1.37
CA ALA A 322 16.76 -49.45 -0.59
C ALA A 322 17.62 -50.71 -0.57
N PHE A 323 17.01 -51.91 -0.64
CA PHE A 323 17.72 -53.17 -0.39
C PHE A 323 17.71 -54.16 -1.55
N ASP A 324 16.72 -54.10 -2.45
CA ASP A 324 16.59 -55.11 -3.50
C ASP A 324 17.38 -54.76 -4.76
N THR A 325 17.91 -53.53 -4.88
CA THR A 325 18.86 -53.15 -5.94
C THR A 325 20.24 -53.82 -5.78
N ASP A 326 20.64 -54.18 -4.56
CA ASP A 326 21.92 -54.86 -4.31
C ASP A 326 21.83 -56.39 -4.53
N ALA A 327 20.64 -56.97 -4.38
CA ALA A 327 20.43 -58.41 -4.54
C ALA A 327 20.61 -58.90 -5.99
N GLU A 328 20.36 -58.07 -7.00
CA GLU A 328 20.59 -58.42 -8.40
C GLU A 328 22.08 -58.35 -8.80
N ILE A 329 22.88 -57.50 -8.15
CA ILE A 329 24.32 -57.39 -8.40
C ILE A 329 25.07 -58.60 -7.82
N VAL A 330 24.66 -59.08 -6.64
CA VAL A 330 25.26 -60.28 -6.03
C VAL A 330 24.89 -61.55 -6.81
N ASN A 331 23.65 -61.66 -7.30
CA ASN A 331 23.20 -62.83 -8.07
C ASN A 331 23.76 -62.89 -9.50
N SER A 332 24.16 -61.76 -10.09
CA SER A 332 24.84 -61.72 -11.40
C SER A 332 26.35 -61.98 -11.29
N ALA A 333 26.99 -61.62 -10.17
CA ALA A 333 28.38 -61.97 -9.88
C ALA A 333 28.57 -63.46 -9.53
N GLY A 334 27.58 -64.11 -8.90
CA GLY A 334 27.62 -65.54 -8.56
C GLY A 334 27.34 -66.53 -9.69
N ARG A 335 27.01 -66.05 -10.90
CA ARG A 335 26.72 -66.90 -12.09
C ARG A 335 27.86 -66.93 -13.13
N LYS A 336 28.98 -66.27 -12.86
CA LYS A 336 30.23 -66.42 -13.62
C LYS A 336 31.29 -67.06 -12.71
N GLY A 337 31.10 -68.35 -12.44
CA GLY A 337 32.07 -69.23 -11.79
C GLY A 337 32.13 -70.53 -12.55
#